data_AF-A0A9E4UWY3-F1
#
_entry.id   AF-A0A9E4UWY3-F1
#
_cell.length_a   1.000
_cell.length_b   1.000
_cell.length_c   1.000
_cell.angle_alpha   90.00
_cell.angle_beta   90.00
_cell.angle_gamma   90.00
#
_symmetry.space_group_name_H-M   'P 1'
#
loop_
_entity.id
_entity.type
_entity.pdbx_description
1 polymer ?
#
loop_
_entity_poly.entity_id
_entity_poly.type
_entity_poly.pdbx_seq_one_letter_code
_entity_poly.pdbx_strand_id
1 'polypeptide(L)'
;VQGSSSTVNLVAVLPRLEEEGLNVKVIAAISEELFYRQPEEYRDSVIPPEARYDLMVVSTGTRRVWPLQDPGPLTDEYSLVSDWHDQWLTGGTEADVISEAHLDAESVFQGVKRFALDHDSRISRQMAHLESLR
;
A
#
# COMPACT_ATOMS: atom_id res chain seq x y z
N VAL A 1 -3.43 19.67 -7.79
CA VAL A 1 -3.10 18.98 -6.52
C VAL A 1 -1.74 18.36 -6.74
N GLN A 2 -0.70 18.79 -6.03
CA GLN A 2 0.64 18.21 -6.15
C GLN A 2 0.72 16.97 -5.26
N GLY A 3 1.31 15.86 -5.73
CA GLY A 3 1.45 14.62 -4.95
C GLY A 3 0.25 13.65 -4.99
N SER A 4 -0.71 13.83 -5.91
CA SER A 4 -1.82 12.87 -6.09
C SER A 4 -1.50 11.71 -7.05
N SER A 5 -0.25 11.59 -7.50
CA SER A 5 0.15 10.62 -8.53
C SER A 5 -0.06 9.18 -8.09
N SER A 6 0.18 8.85 -6.81
CA SER A 6 -0.10 7.52 -6.25
C SER A 6 -1.57 7.12 -6.43
N THR A 7 -2.50 8.03 -6.09
CA THR A 7 -3.94 7.79 -6.28
C THR A 7 -4.32 7.73 -7.75
N VAL A 8 -3.83 8.66 -8.58
CA VAL A 8 -4.15 8.71 -10.01
C VAL A 8 -3.70 7.43 -10.72
N ASN A 9 -2.46 7.01 -10.49
CA ASN A 9 -1.89 5.83 -11.13
C ASN A 9 -2.52 4.53 -10.60
N LEU A 10 -2.85 4.46 -9.30
CA LEU A 10 -3.59 3.32 -8.75
C LEU A 10 -4.99 3.20 -9.37
N VAL A 11 -5.73 4.31 -9.46
CA VAL A 11 -7.07 4.32 -10.07
C VAL A 11 -7.00 3.93 -11.55
N ALA A 12 -5.98 4.38 -12.27
CA ALA A 12 -5.78 4.07 -13.68
C ALA A 12 -5.57 2.57 -13.95
N VAL A 13 -5.02 1.81 -12.99
CA VAL A 13 -4.75 0.37 -13.17
C VAL A 13 -5.86 -0.54 -12.63
N LEU A 14 -6.88 -0.02 -11.95
CA LEU A 14 -7.98 -0.83 -11.41
C LEU A 14 -8.64 -1.75 -12.45
N PRO A 15 -8.96 -1.29 -13.68
CA PRO A 15 -9.56 -2.19 -14.70
C PRO A 15 -8.65 -3.37 -15.03
N ARG A 16 -7.33 -3.16 -15.11
CA ARG A 16 -6.37 -4.22 -15.40
C ARG A 16 -6.21 -5.19 -14.22
N LEU A 17 -6.29 -4.71 -12.97
CA LEU A 17 -6.29 -5.57 -11.79
C LEU A 17 -7.52 -6.50 -11.79
N GLU A 18 -8.69 -5.97 -12.16
CA GLU A 18 -9.94 -6.72 -12.31
C GLU A 18 -9.85 -7.74 -13.46
N GLU A 19 -9.33 -7.35 -14.62
CA GLU A 19 -9.11 -8.24 -15.77
C GLU A 19 -8.20 -9.42 -15.44
N GLU A 20 -7.18 -9.21 -14.61
CA GLU A 20 -6.29 -10.29 -14.13
C GLU A 20 -6.87 -11.08 -12.95
N GLY A 21 -8.07 -10.74 -12.46
CA GLY A 21 -8.74 -11.45 -11.37
C GLY A 21 -8.06 -11.29 -10.01
N LEU A 22 -7.32 -10.20 -9.79
CA LEU A 22 -6.61 -9.95 -8.54
C LEU A 22 -7.59 -9.52 -7.44
N ASN A 23 -7.69 -10.34 -6.39
CA ASN A 23 -8.60 -10.09 -5.28
C ASN A 23 -7.98 -9.12 -4.26
N VAL A 24 -8.20 -7.81 -4.46
CA VAL A 24 -7.72 -6.76 -3.56
C VAL A 24 -8.84 -5.79 -3.17
N LYS A 25 -8.79 -5.29 -1.94
CA LYS A 25 -9.65 -4.19 -1.47
C LYS A 25 -8.84 -2.90 -1.49
N VAL A 26 -9.25 -1.93 -2.31
CA VAL A 26 -8.58 -0.63 -2.42
C VAL A 26 -9.28 0.40 -1.54
N ILE A 27 -8.50 1.09 -0.70
CA ILE A 27 -9.00 2.07 0.28
C ILE A 27 -8.24 3.38 0.09
N ALA A 28 -8.98 4.49 -0.01
CA ALA A 28 -8.39 5.82 -0.02
C ALA A 28 -8.21 6.31 1.43
N ALA A 29 -6.97 6.30 1.92
CA ALA A 29 -6.62 6.79 3.25
C ALA A 29 -6.38 8.31 3.24
N ILE A 30 -7.47 9.10 3.38
CA ILE A 30 -7.42 10.57 3.26
C ILE A 30 -7.05 11.27 4.57
N SER A 31 -7.70 10.87 5.67
CA SER A 31 -7.38 11.35 7.02
C SER A 31 -7.67 10.26 8.01
N GLU A 32 -6.61 9.86 8.71
CA GLU A 32 -6.68 8.89 9.79
C GLU A 32 -7.55 9.42 10.94
N GLU A 33 -7.43 10.70 11.28
CA GLU A 33 -8.18 11.31 12.38
C GLU A 33 -9.68 11.33 12.09
N LEU A 34 -10.08 11.60 10.84
CA LEU A 34 -11.48 11.53 10.45
C LEU A 34 -12.00 10.10 10.41
N PHE A 35 -11.15 9.14 10.03
CA PHE A 35 -11.47 7.71 10.07
C PHE A 35 -11.70 7.22 11.51
N TYR A 36 -10.85 7.62 12.46
CA TYR A 36 -11.00 7.24 13.87
C TYR A 36 -12.17 7.91 14.59
N ARG A 37 -12.74 8.99 14.01
CA ARG A 37 -14.00 9.57 14.49
C ARG A 37 -15.24 8.79 14.06
N GLN A 38 -15.10 7.82 13.14
CA GLN A 38 -16.24 7.01 12.70
C GLN A 38 -16.60 5.93 13.73
N PRO A 39 -17.85 5.45 13.73
CA PRO A 39 -18.27 4.30 14.55
C PRO A 39 -17.35 3.08 14.35
N GLU A 40 -17.20 2.26 15.38
CA GLU A 40 -16.42 1.02 15.33
C GLU A 40 -16.88 0.09 14.20
N GLU A 41 -18.18 -0.12 14.05
CA GLU A 41 -18.75 -0.91 12.96
C GLU A 41 -18.28 -0.44 11.57
N TYR A 42 -18.24 0.88 11.34
CA TYR A 42 -17.72 1.43 10.08
C TYR A 42 -16.22 1.14 9.94
N ARG A 43 -15.44 1.40 10.99
CA ARG A 43 -13.98 1.17 10.97
C ARG A 43 -13.66 -0.29 10.66
N ASP A 44 -14.34 -1.23 11.31
CA ASP A 44 -14.14 -2.67 11.11
C ASP A 44 -14.60 -3.12 9.72
N SER A 45 -15.66 -2.51 9.18
CA SER A 45 -16.09 -2.78 7.79
C SER A 45 -15.07 -2.32 6.74
N VAL A 46 -14.24 -1.31 7.07
CA VAL A 46 -13.24 -0.73 6.17
C VAL A 46 -11.89 -1.43 6.35
N ILE A 47 -11.35 -1.48 7.57
CA ILE A 47 -10.10 -2.17 7.92
C ILE A 47 -10.37 -2.99 9.19
N PRO A 48 -10.77 -4.27 9.05
CA PRO A 48 -10.90 -5.15 10.22
C PRO A 48 -9.52 -5.40 10.86
N PRO A 49 -9.46 -5.78 12.14
CA PRO A 49 -8.19 -5.92 12.87
C PRO A 49 -7.15 -6.80 12.17
N GLU A 50 -7.57 -7.92 11.58
CA GLU A 50 -6.72 -8.85 10.84
C GLU A 50 -6.14 -8.27 9.55
N ALA A 51 -6.83 -7.32 8.90
CA ALA A 51 -6.33 -6.67 7.68
C ALA A 51 -5.08 -5.84 7.94
N ARG A 52 -4.79 -5.49 9.20
CA ARG A 52 -3.52 -4.83 9.59
C ARG A 52 -2.30 -5.69 9.24
N TYR A 53 -2.44 -7.01 9.27
CA TYR A 53 -1.40 -7.96 8.93
C TYR A 53 -1.33 -8.27 7.43
N ASP A 54 -2.34 -7.86 6.67
CA ASP A 54 -2.46 -8.06 5.23
C ASP A 54 -2.80 -6.75 4.50
N LEU A 55 -1.88 -5.78 4.58
CA LEU A 55 -2.02 -4.51 3.85
C LEU A 55 -0.70 -4.06 3.25
N MET A 56 -0.82 -3.32 2.16
CA MET A 56 0.24 -2.51 1.54
C MET A 56 -0.25 -1.06 1.42
N VAL A 57 0.69 -0.12 1.31
CA VAL A 57 0.42 1.31 1.11
C VAL A 57 1.03 1.76 -0.21
N VAL A 58 0.30 2.54 -1.00
CA VAL A 58 0.83 3.25 -2.18
C VAL A 58 0.74 4.74 -1.90
N SER A 59 1.88 5.40 -1.72
CA SER A 59 1.95 6.79 -1.27
C SER A 59 3.10 7.54 -1.92
N THR A 60 2.92 8.83 -2.19
CA THR A 60 4.03 9.74 -2.52
C THR A 60 4.76 10.24 -1.27
N GLY A 61 4.38 9.76 -0.09
CA GLY A 61 5.02 10.07 1.18
C GLY A 61 6.23 9.19 1.47
N THR A 62 6.72 9.29 2.70
CA THR A 62 7.89 8.57 3.19
C THR A 62 7.53 7.22 3.80
N ARG A 63 8.42 6.24 3.64
CA ARG A 63 8.44 4.94 4.35
C ARG A 63 8.34 5.06 5.87
N ARG A 64 8.68 6.23 6.43
CA ARG A 64 8.70 6.50 7.87
C ARG A 64 7.34 6.91 8.43
N VAL A 65 6.36 7.24 7.57
CA VAL A 65 5.06 7.77 7.99
C VAL A 65 3.95 7.08 7.21
N TRP A 66 3.28 6.15 7.88
CA TRP A 66 2.14 5.43 7.33
C TRP A 66 0.84 6.22 7.52
N PRO A 67 -0.14 6.08 6.60
CA PRO A 67 -1.45 6.74 6.71
C PRO A 67 -2.40 6.03 7.68
N LEU A 68 -1.91 5.00 8.38
CA LEU A 68 -2.61 4.24 9.41
C LEU A 68 -1.59 3.88 10.52
N GLN A 69 -2.01 3.98 11.77
CA GLN A 69 -1.30 3.49 12.94
C GLN A 69 -1.14 1.98 12.89
N ASP A 70 -0.11 1.46 13.53
CA ASP A 70 0.13 0.03 13.74
C ASP A 70 -0.09 -0.86 12.50
N PRO A 71 0.60 -0.57 11.37
CA PRO A 71 0.63 -1.49 10.25
C PRO A 71 1.39 -2.77 10.62
N GLY A 72 1.02 -3.87 9.98
CA GLY A 72 1.64 -5.16 10.20
C GLY A 72 3.13 -5.19 9.81
N PRO A 73 3.87 -6.19 10.30
CA PRO A 73 5.33 -6.26 10.16
C PRO A 73 5.81 -6.38 8.71
N LEU A 74 4.96 -6.89 7.80
CA LEU A 74 5.30 -7.03 6.37
C LEU A 74 4.72 -5.93 5.49
N THR A 75 3.98 -4.96 6.04
CA THR A 75 3.41 -3.86 5.25
C THR A 75 4.47 -3.12 4.45
N ASP A 76 5.58 -2.84 5.11
CA ASP A 76 6.70 -2.09 4.55
C ASP A 76 7.33 -2.79 3.32
N GLU A 77 7.46 -4.11 3.36
CA GLU A 77 8.04 -4.93 2.27
C GLU A 77 7.24 -4.84 0.96
N TYR A 78 5.93 -4.60 1.06
CA TYR A 78 5.03 -4.55 -0.10
C TYR A 78 4.59 -3.13 -0.46
N SER A 79 4.88 -2.14 0.38
CA SER A 79 4.43 -0.77 0.14
C SER A 79 5.28 -0.06 -0.92
N LEU A 80 4.63 0.83 -1.68
CA LEU A 80 5.27 1.70 -2.65
C LEU A 80 5.28 3.12 -2.09
N VAL A 81 6.47 3.65 -1.88
CA VAL A 81 6.72 4.97 -1.28
C VAL A 81 7.82 5.68 -2.05
N SER A 82 7.82 7.01 -2.05
CA SER A 82 8.75 7.77 -2.90
C SER A 82 10.21 7.59 -2.51
N ASP A 83 10.48 7.30 -1.24
CA ASP A 83 11.82 7.09 -0.67
C ASP A 83 12.13 5.60 -0.44
N TRP A 84 11.63 4.71 -1.32
CA TRP A 84 11.78 3.25 -1.22
C TRP A 84 13.22 2.78 -0.95
N HIS A 85 14.22 3.52 -1.45
CA HIS A 85 15.66 3.27 -1.28
C HIS A 85 16.38 4.23 -0.30
N ASP A 86 15.66 4.94 0.57
CA ASP A 86 16.23 5.88 1.56
C ASP A 86 17.14 6.97 0.95
N GLN A 87 16.80 7.45 -0.26
CA GLN A 87 17.52 8.51 -0.98
C GLN A 87 16.56 9.58 -1.50
N TRP A 88 17.09 10.79 -1.73
CA TRP A 88 16.39 11.84 -2.45
C TRP A 88 16.26 11.46 -3.92
N LEU A 89 15.07 11.66 -4.48
CA LEU A 89 14.85 11.52 -5.91
C LEU A 89 15.58 12.62 -6.69
N THR A 90 15.91 12.33 -7.94
CA THR A 90 16.45 13.32 -8.86
C THR A 90 15.39 14.35 -9.25
N GLY A 91 15.84 15.48 -9.80
CA GLY A 91 14.96 16.48 -10.40
C GLY A 91 14.71 16.15 -11.88
N GLY A 92 13.56 16.54 -12.40
CA GLY A 92 13.20 16.28 -13.80
C GLY A 92 11.78 16.69 -14.09
N THR A 93 11.19 16.09 -15.12
CA THR A 93 9.75 16.21 -15.33
C THR A 93 8.99 15.42 -14.26
N GLU A 94 7.71 15.74 -14.04
CA GLU A 94 6.86 14.99 -13.10
C GLU A 94 6.84 13.49 -13.44
N ALA A 95 6.80 13.13 -14.72
CA ALA A 95 6.81 11.74 -15.17
C ALA A 95 8.13 11.03 -14.82
N ASP A 96 9.27 11.71 -14.98
CA ASP A 96 10.58 11.15 -14.63
C ASP A 96 10.66 10.85 -13.13
N VAL A 97 10.25 11.81 -12.29
CA VAL A 97 10.29 11.67 -10.83
C VAL A 97 9.33 10.57 -10.34
N ILE A 98 8.14 10.46 -10.93
CA ILE A 98 7.18 9.40 -10.60
C ILE A 98 7.73 8.02 -10.99
N SER A 99 8.37 7.91 -12.15
CA SER A 99 8.97 6.65 -12.60
C SER A 99 10.17 6.26 -11.73
N GLU A 100 11.04 7.21 -11.37
CA GLU A 100 12.16 6.98 -10.45
C GLU A 100 11.68 6.52 -9.05
N ALA A 101 10.56 7.07 -8.59
CA ALA A 101 9.91 6.66 -7.35
C ALA A 101 9.25 5.26 -7.41
N HIS A 102 9.20 4.62 -8.59
CA HIS A 102 8.40 3.41 -8.85
C HIS A 102 6.91 3.59 -8.52
N LEU A 103 6.39 4.79 -8.78
CA LEU A 103 4.98 5.15 -8.57
C LEU A 103 4.22 5.39 -9.89
N ASP A 104 4.84 5.11 -11.04
CA ASP A 104 4.16 5.08 -12.33
C ASP A 104 3.14 3.93 -12.40
N ALA A 105 2.23 3.99 -13.37
CA ALA A 105 1.15 3.01 -13.48
C ALA A 105 1.65 1.55 -13.60
N GLU A 106 2.74 1.30 -14.33
CA GLU A 106 3.25 -0.07 -14.46
C GLU A 106 3.85 -0.55 -13.14
N SER A 107 4.66 0.27 -12.49
CA SER A 107 5.24 -0.05 -11.18
C SER A 107 4.17 -0.29 -10.11
N VAL A 108 3.13 0.55 -10.06
CA VAL A 108 1.99 0.38 -9.15
C VAL A 108 1.26 -0.93 -9.44
N PHE A 109 0.96 -1.22 -10.71
CA PHE A 109 0.32 -2.46 -11.10
C PHE A 109 1.13 -3.69 -10.66
N GLN A 110 2.43 -3.72 -10.95
CA GLN A 110 3.30 -4.85 -10.58
C GLN A 110 3.41 -5.01 -9.06
N GLY A 111 3.47 -3.90 -8.31
CA GLY A 111 3.50 -3.92 -6.85
C GLY A 111 2.22 -4.52 -6.25
N VAL A 112 1.05 -4.06 -6.71
CA VAL A 112 -0.25 -4.60 -6.25
C VAL A 112 -0.41 -6.06 -6.68
N LYS A 113 -0.01 -6.41 -7.90
CA LYS A 113 -0.02 -7.80 -8.39
C LYS A 113 0.83 -8.71 -7.52
N ARG A 114 2.07 -8.31 -7.21
CA ARG A 114 2.94 -9.06 -6.30
C ARG A 114 2.29 -9.22 -4.93
N PHE A 115 1.73 -8.15 -4.36
CA PHE A 115 1.04 -8.21 -3.07
C PHE A 115 -0.13 -9.19 -3.09
N ALA A 116 -0.96 -9.16 -4.13
CA ALA A 116 -2.10 -10.07 -4.26
C ALA A 116 -1.65 -11.54 -4.41
N LEU A 117 -0.68 -11.82 -5.28
CA LEU A 117 -0.23 -13.19 -5.58
C LEU A 117 0.59 -13.82 -4.45
N ASP A 118 1.33 -13.01 -3.68
CA ASP A 118 2.15 -13.51 -2.57
C ASP A 118 1.33 -13.80 -1.31
N HIS A 119 0.01 -13.55 -1.28
CA HIS A 119 -0.84 -13.62 -0.09
C HIS A 119 -0.57 -14.86 0.79
N ASP A 120 -0.72 -16.06 0.23
CA ASP A 120 -0.61 -17.29 1.02
C ASP A 120 0.79 -17.48 1.62
N SER A 121 1.82 -17.15 0.85
CA SER A 121 3.22 -17.18 1.29
C SER A 121 3.49 -16.14 2.38
N ARG A 122 2.98 -14.90 2.19
CA ARG A 122 3.10 -13.79 3.13
C ARG A 122 2.46 -14.14 4.47
N ILE A 123 1.22 -14.63 4.48
CA ILE A 123 0.50 -15.01 5.70
C ILE A 123 1.20 -16.19 6.39
N SER A 124 1.61 -17.22 5.63
CA SER A 124 2.34 -18.36 6.18
C SER A 124 3.64 -17.96 6.89
N ARG A 125 4.42 -17.05 6.28
CA ARG A 125 5.64 -16.50 6.88
C ARG A 125 5.37 -15.73 8.18
N GLN A 126 4.30 -14.93 8.23
CA GLN A 126 3.93 -14.23 9.47
C GLN A 126 3.51 -15.20 10.57
N MET A 127 2.72 -16.23 10.25
CA MET A 127 2.34 -17.26 11.22
C MET A 127 3.58 -17.98 11.77
N ALA A 128 4.53 -18.36 10.92
CA ALA A 128 5.78 -18.99 11.34
C ALA A 128 6.62 -18.10 12.28
N HIS A 129 6.64 -16.77 12.04
CA HIS A 129 7.29 -15.83 12.95
C HIS A 129 6.61 -15.76 14.32
N LEU A 130 5.28 -15.85 14.38
CA LEU A 130 4.54 -15.86 15.64
C LEU A 130 4.72 -17.18 16.40
N GLU A 131 4.80 -18.31 15.68
CA GLU A 131 5.04 -19.62 16.26
C GLU A 131 6.43 -19.73 16.89
N SER A 132 7.46 -19.11 16.31
CA SER A 132 8.84 -19.15 16.84
C SER A 132 9.03 -18.40 18.15
N LEU A 133 8.06 -17.58 18.57
CA LEU A 133 8.06 -16.89 19.86
C LEU A 133 7.55 -17.77 21.02
N ARG A 134 6.98 -18.95 20.73
CA ARG A 134 6.44 -19.89 21.72
C ARG A 134 7.48 -20.91 22.15
#